data_AF-A0A064CHF4-F1
#
_entry.id   AF-A0A064CHF4-F1
#
_cell.length_a   1.000
_cell.length_b   1.000
_cell.length_c   1.000
_cell.angle_alpha   90.00
_cell.angle_beta   90.00
_cell.angle_gamma   90.00
#
_symmetry.space_group_name_H-M   'P 1'
#
loop_
_entity.id
_entity.type
_entity.pdbx_description
1 polymer ?
#
loop_
_entity_poly.entity_id
_entity_poly.type
_entity_poly.pdbx_seq_one_letter_code
_entity_poly.pdbx_strand_id
1 'polypeptide(L)'
;MTLLVHAVLAVLVIAWIIGSNSAVFRRPANGPAVSALEILYYLIGIASVVLGWYFNIQFVHQYADGSGNVFTGAGSWWQFITLGYDNPAAASASQDYTIGNVILLPLFTIIDGYRRGIRRPWLFFVSSLFTSFAFAWAFYLATVERQRLHEKSAQAVGASVG
;
A
#
# COMPACT_ATOMS: atom_id res chain seq x y z
N MET A 1 -5.41 -13.07 17.66
CA MET A 1 -6.70 -12.85 16.93
C MET A 1 -6.63 -11.65 15.98
N THR A 2 -5.95 -10.55 16.35
CA THR A 2 -5.88 -9.30 15.56
C THR A 2 -5.14 -9.42 14.23
N LEU A 3 -4.03 -10.17 14.15
CA LEU A 3 -3.23 -10.29 12.93
C LEU A 3 -3.98 -10.97 11.77
N LEU A 4 -4.75 -12.04 12.04
CA LEU A 4 -5.52 -12.73 10.99
C LEU A 4 -6.57 -11.80 10.37
N VAL A 5 -7.25 -10.99 11.18
CA VAL A 5 -8.22 -10.00 10.70
C VAL A 5 -7.50 -8.97 9.82
N HIS A 6 -6.31 -8.50 10.20
CA HIS A 6 -5.51 -7.58 9.37
C HIS A 6 -5.09 -8.22 8.04
N ALA A 7 -4.64 -9.47 8.03
CA ALA A 7 -4.32 -10.19 6.79
C ALA A 7 -5.53 -10.28 5.85
N VAL A 8 -6.70 -10.65 6.37
CA VAL A 8 -7.92 -10.76 5.58
C VAL A 8 -8.30 -9.39 5.00
N LEU A 9 -8.28 -8.34 5.82
CA LEU A 9 -8.57 -6.98 5.35
C LEU A 9 -7.56 -6.48 4.31
N ALA A 10 -6.28 -6.79 4.47
CA ALA A 10 -5.26 -6.49 3.47
C ALA A 10 -5.58 -7.14 2.12
N VAL A 11 -5.88 -8.44 2.11
CA VAL A 11 -6.23 -9.18 0.89
C VAL A 11 -7.50 -8.61 0.25
N LEU A 12 -8.54 -8.33 1.05
CA LEU A 12 -9.80 -7.78 0.56
C LEU A 12 -9.61 -6.39 -0.07
N VAL A 13 -8.82 -5.51 0.54
CA VAL A 13 -8.54 -4.17 -0.01
C VAL A 13 -7.75 -4.26 -1.30
N ILE A 14 -6.72 -5.12 -1.36
CA ILE A 14 -5.95 -5.36 -2.59
C ILE A 14 -6.85 -5.90 -3.70
N ALA A 15 -7.69 -6.90 -3.40
CA ALA A 15 -8.65 -7.45 -4.35
C ALA A 15 -9.64 -6.38 -4.84
N TRP A 16 -10.07 -5.47 -3.97
CA TRP A 16 -10.96 -4.37 -4.35
C TRP A 16 -10.27 -3.35 -5.27
N ILE A 17 -9.02 -3.01 -4.99
CA ILE A 17 -8.22 -2.15 -5.89
C ILE A 17 -8.12 -2.78 -7.27
N ILE A 18 -7.72 -4.06 -7.34
CA ILE A 18 -7.57 -4.79 -8.60
C ILE A 18 -8.90 -4.90 -9.35
N GLY A 19 -9.96 -5.34 -8.66
CA GLY A 19 -11.28 -5.52 -9.26
C GLY A 19 -11.90 -4.22 -9.77
N SER A 20 -11.75 -3.11 -9.03
CA SER A 20 -12.24 -1.81 -9.46
C SER A 20 -11.46 -1.20 -10.63
N ASN A 21 -10.20 -1.63 -10.82
CA ASN A 21 -9.29 -1.15 -11.85
C ASN A 21 -8.89 -2.26 -12.84
N SER A 22 -9.80 -3.20 -13.14
CA SER A 22 -9.48 -4.36 -13.98
C SER A 22 -8.88 -4.01 -15.34
N ALA A 23 -9.26 -2.86 -15.92
CA ALA A 23 -8.67 -2.36 -17.17
C ALA A 23 -7.18 -2.03 -17.02
N VAL A 24 -6.77 -1.44 -15.90
CA VAL A 24 -5.36 -1.12 -15.60
C VAL A 24 -4.54 -2.39 -15.41
N PHE A 25 -5.10 -3.37 -14.71
CA PHE A 25 -4.44 -4.64 -14.42
C PHE A 25 -4.46 -5.66 -15.57
N ARG A 26 -5.18 -5.39 -16.66
CA ARG A 26 -5.09 -6.18 -17.89
C ARG A 26 -3.78 -5.91 -18.62
N ARG A 27 -3.36 -6.88 -19.44
CA ARG A 27 -2.21 -6.74 -20.34
C ARG A 27 -2.48 -5.60 -21.35
N PRO A 28 -1.52 -4.67 -21.58
CA PRO A 28 -1.62 -3.70 -22.67
C PRO A 28 -1.76 -4.38 -24.04
N ALA A 29 -2.43 -3.74 -24.99
CA ALA A 29 -2.69 -4.32 -26.31
C ALA A 29 -1.38 -4.61 -27.09
N ASN A 30 -0.41 -3.71 -26.98
CA ASN A 30 0.90 -3.80 -27.61
C ASN A 30 2.03 -3.59 -26.59
N GLY A 31 3.22 -4.11 -26.90
CA GLY A 31 4.40 -3.97 -26.06
C GLY A 31 4.47 -4.98 -24.89
N PRO A 32 5.37 -4.76 -23.92
CA PRO A 32 5.58 -5.68 -22.80
C PRO A 32 4.38 -5.68 -21.84
N ALA A 33 4.08 -6.83 -21.24
CA ALA A 33 2.96 -7.00 -20.32
C ALA A 33 3.17 -6.32 -18.95
N VAL A 34 4.43 -6.18 -18.56
CA VAL A 34 4.91 -5.54 -17.34
C VAL A 34 6.22 -4.81 -17.64
N SER A 35 6.51 -3.70 -16.95
CA SER A 35 7.82 -3.04 -17.06
C SER A 35 8.79 -3.49 -15.97
N ALA A 36 10.09 -3.27 -16.18
CA ALA A 36 11.10 -3.55 -15.15
C ALA A 36 10.86 -2.72 -13.86
N LEU A 37 10.39 -1.48 -14.01
CA LEU A 37 10.07 -0.60 -12.90
C LEU A 37 8.83 -1.09 -12.12
N GLU A 38 7.82 -1.58 -12.83
CA GLU A 38 6.65 -2.22 -12.21
C GLU A 38 7.05 -3.45 -11.37
N ILE A 39 7.91 -4.32 -11.92
CA ILE A 39 8.44 -5.49 -11.19
C ILE A 39 9.17 -5.04 -9.94
N LEU A 40 10.03 -4.01 -10.04
CA LEU A 40 10.77 -3.49 -8.91
C LEU A 40 9.84 -2.98 -7.80
N TYR A 41 8.78 -2.26 -8.16
CA TYR A 41 7.78 -1.81 -7.19
C TYR A 41 7.07 -2.99 -6.50
N TYR A 42 6.67 -4.03 -7.23
CA TYR A 42 6.07 -5.20 -6.60
C TYR A 42 7.04 -5.91 -5.64
N LEU A 43 8.31 -6.06 -6.03
CA LEU A 43 9.33 -6.68 -5.17
C LEU A 43 9.55 -5.88 -3.89
N ILE A 44 9.73 -4.56 -4.00
CA ILE A 44 9.88 -3.66 -2.83
C ILE A 44 8.64 -3.72 -1.95
N GLY A 45 7.45 -3.66 -2.55
CA GLY A 45 6.18 -3.74 -1.84
C GLY A 45 6.07 -5.04 -1.04
N ILE A 46 6.25 -6.19 -1.69
CA ILE A 46 6.18 -7.51 -1.04
C ILE A 46 7.21 -7.63 0.08
N ALA A 47 8.47 -7.25 -0.17
CA ALA A 47 9.51 -7.27 0.86
C ALA A 47 9.13 -6.42 2.08
N SER A 48 8.55 -5.24 1.86
CA SER A 48 8.11 -4.37 2.95
C SER A 48 6.99 -4.98 3.80
N VAL A 49 6.07 -5.73 3.20
CA VAL A 49 5.00 -6.42 3.94
C VAL A 49 5.61 -7.53 4.78
N VAL A 50 6.51 -8.34 4.21
CA VAL A 50 7.17 -9.45 4.94
C VAL A 50 7.93 -8.93 6.16
N LEU A 51 8.75 -7.89 5.98
CA LEU A 51 9.53 -7.29 7.06
C LEU A 51 8.64 -6.63 8.11
N GLY A 52 7.65 -5.84 7.68
CA GLY A 52 6.71 -5.19 8.60
C GLY A 52 5.91 -6.21 9.43
N TRP A 53 5.46 -7.29 8.79
CA TRP A 53 4.73 -8.36 9.48
C TRP A 53 5.58 -9.11 10.48
N TYR A 54 6.85 -9.38 10.18
CA TYR A 54 7.78 -9.96 11.14
C TYR A 54 7.81 -9.14 12.43
N PHE A 55 7.99 -7.82 12.33
CA PHE A 55 8.02 -6.95 13.52
C PHE A 55 6.66 -6.84 14.22
N ASN A 56 5.55 -6.81 13.47
CA ASN A 56 4.21 -6.81 14.06
C ASN A 56 3.92 -8.09 14.85
N ILE A 57 4.39 -9.24 14.35
CA ILE A 57 4.30 -10.53 15.04
C ILE A 57 5.12 -10.48 16.34
N GLN A 58 6.37 -10.00 16.29
CA GLN A 58 7.20 -9.85 17.49
C GLN A 58 6.54 -8.93 18.53
N PHE A 59 5.99 -7.80 18.09
CA PHE A 59 5.24 -6.88 18.96
C PHE A 59 4.06 -7.59 19.66
N VAL A 60 3.23 -8.30 18.91
CA VAL A 60 2.09 -9.04 19.50
C VAL A 60 2.58 -10.12 20.47
N HIS A 61 3.62 -10.88 20.12
CA HIS A 61 4.19 -11.89 21.03
C HIS A 61 4.78 -11.30 22.31
N GLN A 62 5.39 -10.12 22.22
CA GLN A 62 6.06 -9.49 23.36
C GLN A 62 5.08 -8.78 24.29
N TYR A 63 4.04 -8.14 23.75
CA TYR A 63 3.21 -7.23 24.52
C TYR A 63 1.77 -7.70 24.74
N ALA A 64 1.22 -8.59 23.90
CA ALA A 64 -0.17 -9.01 24.08
C ALA A 64 -0.30 -10.04 25.21
N ASP A 65 -1.16 -9.74 26.19
CA ASP A 65 -1.44 -10.61 27.35
C ASP A 65 -2.86 -11.22 27.31
N GLY A 66 -3.64 -10.91 26.28
CA GLY A 66 -5.01 -11.36 26.11
C GLY A 66 -6.07 -10.55 26.86
N SER A 67 -5.69 -9.51 27.61
CA SER A 67 -6.60 -8.65 28.38
C SER A 67 -7.09 -7.41 27.61
N GLY A 68 -6.35 -7.02 26.56
CA GLY A 68 -6.64 -5.87 25.71
C GLY A 68 -7.52 -6.15 24.49
N ASN A 69 -7.83 -5.09 23.73
CA ASN A 69 -8.46 -5.16 22.41
C ASN A 69 -7.55 -4.51 21.34
N VAL A 70 -8.03 -4.38 20.11
CA VAL A 70 -7.24 -3.81 18.99
C VAL A 70 -6.82 -2.36 19.27
N PHE A 71 -7.65 -1.58 19.95
CA PHE A 71 -7.41 -0.15 20.19
C PHE A 71 -6.65 0.10 21.50
N THR A 72 -7.06 -0.53 22.61
CA THR A 72 -6.53 -0.27 23.95
C THR A 72 -6.05 -1.53 24.67
N GLY A 73 -5.13 -1.37 25.63
CA GLY A 73 -4.56 -2.48 26.42
C GLY A 73 -3.22 -2.99 25.89
N ALA A 74 -2.75 -4.11 26.43
CA ALA A 74 -1.46 -4.68 26.08
C ALA A 74 -1.50 -5.34 24.68
N GLY A 75 -0.51 -5.07 23.84
CA GLY A 75 -0.46 -5.47 22.43
C GLY A 75 -1.44 -4.70 21.53
N SER A 76 -1.98 -3.57 21.99
CA SER A 76 -2.94 -2.77 21.21
C SER A 76 -2.26 -1.77 20.28
N TRP A 77 -3.04 -1.22 19.34
CA TRP A 77 -2.61 -0.13 18.46
C TRP A 77 -2.14 1.10 19.23
N TRP A 78 -2.82 1.47 20.33
CA TRP A 78 -2.39 2.61 21.15
C TRP A 78 -1.00 2.37 21.77
N GLN A 79 -0.73 1.16 22.27
CA GLN A 79 0.60 0.82 22.79
C GLN A 79 1.65 0.84 21.68
N PHE A 80 1.34 0.32 20.49
CA PHE A 80 2.24 0.37 19.33
C PHE A 80 2.65 1.81 19.00
N ILE A 81 1.69 2.74 18.95
CA ILE A 81 1.98 4.17 18.72
C ILE A 81 2.81 4.75 19.87
N THR A 82 2.47 4.45 21.12
CA THR A 82 3.21 4.94 22.29
C THR A 82 4.68 4.53 22.23
N LEU A 83 4.96 3.27 21.90
CA LEU A 83 6.32 2.76 21.73
C LEU A 83 7.06 3.42 20.55
N GLY A 84 6.34 3.76 19.48
CA GLY A 84 6.88 4.51 18.35
C GLY A 84 7.37 5.93 18.72
N TYR A 85 6.95 6.46 19.86
CA TYR A 85 7.32 7.80 20.35
C TYR A 85 8.09 7.77 21.68
N ASP A 86 8.60 6.60 22.09
CA ASP A 86 9.21 6.38 23.42
C ASP A 86 10.58 7.06 23.59
N ASN A 87 11.26 7.41 22.50
CA ASN A 87 12.52 8.14 22.53
C ASN A 87 12.70 9.00 21.26
N PRO A 88 13.63 9.99 21.26
CA PRO A 88 13.79 10.91 20.13
C PRO A 88 14.07 10.23 18.78
N ALA A 89 14.83 9.14 18.75
CA ALA A 89 15.15 8.45 17.50
C ALA A 89 13.92 7.72 16.92
N ALA A 90 13.19 7.00 17.76
CA ALA A 90 11.93 6.36 17.37
C ALA A 90 10.87 7.41 16.95
N ALA A 91 10.75 8.49 17.73
CA ALA A 91 9.82 9.58 17.47
C ALA A 91 10.10 10.26 16.12
N SER A 92 11.37 10.46 15.76
CA SER A 92 11.75 11.01 14.45
C SER A 92 11.24 10.13 13.30
N ALA A 93 11.46 8.82 13.37
CA ALA A 93 10.99 7.89 12.34
C ALA A 93 9.45 7.80 12.30
N SER A 94 8.80 7.76 13.46
CA SER A 94 7.34 7.70 13.57
C SER A 94 6.65 8.97 13.09
N GLN A 95 7.28 10.13 13.28
CA GLN A 95 6.79 11.41 12.76
C GLN A 95 6.84 11.45 11.22
N ASP A 96 7.93 10.99 10.60
CA ASP A 96 8.01 10.85 9.15
C ASP A 96 6.95 9.89 8.61
N TYR A 97 6.78 8.73 9.26
CA TYR A 97 5.72 7.79 8.91
C TYR A 97 4.33 8.42 9.02
N THR A 98 4.06 9.18 10.08
CA THR A 98 2.75 9.82 10.30
C THR A 98 2.45 10.84 9.22
N ILE A 99 3.38 11.76 8.94
CA ILE A 99 3.20 12.77 7.89
C ILE A 99 3.12 12.09 6.52
N GLY A 100 4.03 11.17 6.22
CA GLY A 100 4.10 10.48 4.94
C GLY A 100 2.85 9.64 4.67
N ASN A 101 2.42 8.82 5.62
CA ASN A 101 1.35 7.84 5.43
C ASN A 101 -0.05 8.42 5.65
N VAL A 102 -0.24 9.25 6.69
CA VAL A 102 -1.58 9.70 7.11
C VAL A 102 -1.97 11.02 6.44
N ILE A 103 -1.00 11.83 6.02
CA ILE A 103 -1.25 13.13 5.40
C ILE A 103 -0.91 13.08 3.90
N LEU A 104 0.36 12.84 3.56
CA LEU A 104 0.83 13.00 2.18
C LEU A 104 0.32 11.89 1.25
N LEU A 105 0.40 10.62 1.66
CA LEU A 105 -0.06 9.49 0.85
C LEU A 105 -1.53 9.62 0.41
N PRO A 106 -2.52 9.84 1.31
CA PRO A 106 -3.91 9.99 0.87
C PRO A 106 -4.08 11.21 -0.02
N LEU A 107 -3.51 12.37 0.32
CA LEU A 107 -3.61 13.56 -0.53
C LEU A 107 -3.06 13.30 -1.94
N PHE A 108 -1.86 12.72 -2.03
CA PHE A 108 -1.20 12.45 -3.29
C PHE A 108 -1.95 11.39 -4.10
N THR A 109 -2.16 10.20 -3.54
CA THR A 109 -2.77 9.08 -4.26
C THR A 109 -4.18 9.40 -4.72
N ILE A 110 -4.98 10.09 -3.90
CA ILE A 110 -6.35 10.48 -4.25
C ILE A 110 -6.34 11.47 -5.42
N ILE A 111 -5.59 12.57 -5.31
CA ILE A 111 -5.58 13.64 -6.32
C ILE A 111 -4.95 13.14 -7.62
N ASP A 112 -3.76 12.55 -7.57
CA ASP A 112 -3.06 12.04 -8.75
C ASP A 112 -3.81 10.85 -9.36
N GLY A 113 -4.38 9.96 -8.54
CA GLY A 113 -5.08 8.77 -9.02
C GLY A 113 -6.33 9.14 -9.82
N TYR A 114 -7.13 10.10 -9.33
CA TYR A 114 -8.28 10.59 -10.10
C TYR A 114 -7.87 11.30 -11.39
N ARG A 115 -6.76 12.07 -11.39
CA ARG A 115 -6.22 12.71 -12.61
C ARG A 115 -5.82 11.68 -13.67
N ARG A 116 -5.41 10.48 -13.26
CA ARG A 116 -5.01 9.37 -14.16
C ARG A 116 -6.14 8.42 -14.52
N GLY A 117 -7.37 8.68 -14.07
CA GLY A 117 -8.51 7.81 -14.31
C GLY A 117 -8.51 6.50 -13.49
N ILE A 118 -7.71 6.42 -12.43
CA ILE A 118 -7.73 5.29 -11.49
C ILE A 118 -9.01 5.38 -10.67
N ARG A 119 -9.76 4.28 -10.58
CA ARG A 119 -10.99 4.18 -9.80
C ARG A 119 -10.67 3.94 -8.33
N ARG A 120 -11.35 4.68 -7.44
CA ARG A 120 -11.23 4.56 -5.97
C ARG A 120 -9.78 4.64 -5.45
N PRO A 121 -8.99 5.67 -5.83
CA PRO A 121 -7.58 5.78 -5.44
C PRO A 121 -7.36 5.92 -3.92
N TRP A 122 -8.37 6.34 -3.15
CA TRP A 122 -8.32 6.34 -1.69
C TRP A 122 -8.06 4.96 -1.08
N LEU A 123 -8.35 3.88 -1.82
CA LEU A 123 -8.07 2.51 -1.37
C LEU A 123 -6.56 2.25 -1.19
N PHE A 124 -5.68 2.99 -1.88
CA PHE A 124 -4.23 2.85 -1.66
C PHE A 124 -3.85 3.31 -0.25
N PHE A 125 -4.41 4.42 0.24
CA PHE A 125 -4.27 4.81 1.64
C PHE A 125 -4.86 3.76 2.58
N VAL A 126 -6.07 3.25 2.31
CA VAL A 126 -6.67 2.21 3.16
C VAL A 126 -5.82 0.93 3.19
N SER A 127 -5.16 0.59 2.08
CA SER A 127 -4.25 -0.56 2.03
C SER A 127 -3.06 -0.41 2.99
N SER A 128 -2.58 0.83 3.21
CA SER A 128 -1.44 1.08 4.11
C SER A 128 -1.75 0.77 5.57
N LEU A 129 -3.03 0.79 5.97
CA LEU A 129 -3.48 0.46 7.32
C LEU A 129 -3.37 -1.04 7.63
N PHE A 130 -3.38 -1.90 6.61
CA PHE A 130 -3.39 -3.36 6.78
C PHE A 130 -2.13 -4.05 6.25
N THR A 131 -1.34 -3.36 5.43
CA THR A 131 -0.11 -3.87 4.85
C THR A 131 1.09 -3.15 5.46
N SER A 132 1.60 -2.13 4.77
CA SER A 132 2.58 -1.17 5.26
C SER A 132 2.45 0.11 4.43
N PHE A 133 2.97 1.22 4.97
CA PHE A 133 3.12 2.47 4.21
C PHE A 133 3.89 2.28 2.89
N ALA A 134 5.01 1.55 2.95
CA ALA A 134 5.86 1.30 1.79
C ALA A 134 5.15 0.45 0.72
N PHE A 135 4.38 -0.56 1.14
CA PHE A 135 3.58 -1.38 0.21
C PHE A 135 2.54 -0.52 -0.51
N ALA A 136 1.80 0.31 0.20
CA ALA A 136 0.78 1.17 -0.40
C ALA A 136 1.36 2.11 -1.47
N TRP A 137 2.50 2.73 -1.17
CA TRP A 137 3.24 3.54 -2.15
C TRP A 137 3.69 2.73 -3.35
N ALA A 138 4.36 1.59 -3.12
CA ALA A 138 4.87 0.75 -4.19
C ALA A 138 3.72 0.23 -5.07
N PHE A 139 2.60 -0.16 -4.48
CA PHE A 139 1.43 -0.64 -5.21
C PHE A 139 0.76 0.48 -6.03
N TYR A 140 0.69 1.70 -5.48
CA TYR A 140 0.23 2.86 -6.22
C TYR A 140 1.13 3.16 -7.42
N LEU A 141 2.45 3.20 -7.22
CA LEU A 141 3.43 3.48 -8.26
C LEU A 141 3.42 2.40 -9.36
N ALA A 142 3.27 1.12 -8.99
CA ALA A 142 3.07 0.04 -9.95
C ALA A 142 1.78 0.25 -10.77
N THR A 143 0.69 0.67 -10.12
CA THR A 143 -0.59 0.94 -10.81
C THR A 143 -0.46 2.11 -11.79
N VAL A 144 0.23 3.18 -11.41
CA VAL A 144 0.52 4.33 -12.28
C VAL A 144 1.39 3.92 -13.47
N GLU A 145 2.42 3.08 -13.23
CA GLU A 145 3.27 2.58 -14.30
C GLU A 145 2.50 1.71 -15.29
N ARG A 146 1.57 0.86 -14.80
CA ARG A 146 0.66 0.10 -15.66
C ARG A 146 -0.25 1.01 -16.48
N GLN A 147 -0.82 2.05 -15.88
CA GLN A 147 -1.62 3.05 -16.58
C GLN A 147 -0.82 3.71 -17.72
N ARG A 148 0.43 4.08 -17.44
CA ARG A 148 1.37 4.65 -18.41
C ARG A 148 1.67 3.70 -19.58
N LEU A 149 1.71 2.38 -19.34
CA LEU A 149 1.89 1.39 -20.40
C LEU A 149 0.66 1.30 -21.32
N HIS A 150 -0.55 1.36 -20.76
CA HIS A 150 -1.79 1.42 -21.56
C HIS A 150 -1.84 2.67 -22.44
N GLU A 151 -1.48 3.83 -21.89
CA GLU A 151 -1.41 5.09 -22.64
C GLU A 151 -0.42 5.01 -23.81
N LYS A 152 0.79 4.49 -23.58
CA LYS A 152 1.78 4.26 -24.65
C LYS A 152 1.29 3.27 -25.70
N SER A 153 0.65 2.18 -25.28
CA SER A 153 0.08 1.19 -26.19
C SER A 153 -1.01 1.81 -27.07
N ALA A 154 -1.88 2.65 -26.51
CA ALA A 154 -2.95 3.31 -27.26
C ALA A 154 -2.39 4.30 -28.30
N GLN A 155 -1.36 5.07 -27.94
CA GLN A 155 -0.68 5.98 -28.86
C GLN A 155 -0.01 5.24 -30.02
N ALA A 156 0.65 4.10 -29.75
CA ALA A 156 1.27 3.29 -30.79
C ALA A 156 0.25 2.71 -31.78
N VAL A 157 -0.93 2.30 -31.31
CA VAL A 157 -2.03 1.89 -32.19
C VAL A 157 -2.52 3.05 -33.05
N GLY A 158 -2.79 4.22 -32.44
CA GLY A 158 -3.26 5.39 -33.18
C GLY A 158 -2.30 5.86 -34.27
N ALA A 159 -0.99 5.81 -34.01
CA ALA A 159 0.05 6.16 -34.99
C ALA A 159 0.20 5.12 -36.12
N SER A 160 -0.27 3.89 -35.94
CA SER A 160 -0.24 2.85 -37.00
C SER A 160 -1.45 2.86 -37.94
N VAL A 161 -2.50 3.61 -37.59
CA VAL A 161 -3.77 3.67 -38.33
C VAL A 161 -3.94 4.99 -39.10
N GLY A 162 -3.14 6.02 -38.81
CA GLY A 162 -3.11 7.29 -39.54
C GLY A 162 -1.97 7.35 -40.54
#